data_AF-A0A9C8LX52-F1
#
_entry.id   AF-A0A9C8LX52-F1
#
_cell.length_a   1.000
_cell.length_b   1.000
_cell.length_c   1.000
_cell.angle_alpha   90.00
_cell.angle_beta   90.00
_cell.angle_gamma   90.00
#
_symmetry.space_group_name_H-M   'P 1'
#
loop_
_entity.id
_entity.type
_entity.pdbx_description
1 polymer ?
#
loop_
_entity_poly.entity_id
_entity_poly.type
_entity_poly.pdbx_seq_one_letter_code
_entity_poly.pdbx_strand_id
1 'polypeptide(L)'
;MNRLTIRKIFFRSPVLLMIFFSLFMSLFNIFFLMQEEIILNYTLKSIISGKESSDIDRLEKVIAFVNNNIFFHEGGHGFLRANPMEILNPRIGGQCGEFSRITIVLLNKLKIPAHRVYLFEHDKDGNLFSNHVVIEVFIDGDWVLVDPMYKMIFYDRKTGRFFNSRVDDPGRYREFIDRFPGISLNRCNAPNSFIYSYPIDYINLRNNSLIYWKRVPAGSFLKKTFSILFPKRKNDISLPVFMERPYFFKTCFYLFLFLFSSGIFLEMVSKSKKVF
;
A
#
# COMPACT_ATOMS: atom_id res chain seq x y z
N MET A 1 -28.59 3.38 -46.71
CA MET A 1 -28.82 3.83 -45.32
C MET A 1 -28.85 5.36 -45.29
N ASN A 2 -29.93 6.00 -44.81
CA ASN A 2 -29.95 7.46 -44.63
C ASN A 2 -28.84 7.83 -43.64
N ARG A 3 -27.88 8.69 -44.03
CA ARG A 3 -26.75 9.15 -43.17
C ARG A 3 -27.21 9.66 -41.80
N LEU A 4 -28.47 10.06 -41.68
CA LEU A 4 -29.13 10.52 -40.45
C LEU A 4 -29.29 9.42 -39.38
N THR A 5 -29.44 8.14 -39.74
CA THR A 5 -29.70 7.07 -38.75
C THR A 5 -28.42 6.64 -38.02
N ILE A 6 -27.29 6.61 -38.72
CA ILE A 6 -25.97 6.30 -38.13
C ILE A 6 -25.57 7.38 -37.11
N ARG A 7 -25.81 8.66 -37.41
CA ARG A 7 -25.49 9.78 -36.49
C ARG A 7 -26.27 9.70 -35.16
N LYS A 8 -27.54 9.27 -35.18
CA LYS A 8 -28.36 9.17 -33.97
C LYS A 8 -27.89 8.06 -33.02
N ILE A 9 -27.37 6.95 -33.55
CA ILE A 9 -26.85 5.84 -32.75
C ILE A 9 -25.50 6.21 -32.14
N PHE A 10 -24.64 6.90 -32.90
CA PHE A 10 -23.29 7.26 -32.44
C PHE A 10 -23.30 8.29 -31.30
N PHE A 11 -24.19 9.29 -31.32
CA PHE A 11 -24.23 10.33 -30.29
C PHE A 11 -25.06 9.96 -29.04
N ARG A 12 -25.78 8.84 -29.06
CA ARG A 12 -26.64 8.42 -27.93
C ARG A 12 -26.25 7.09 -27.32
N SER A 13 -25.16 6.46 -27.79
CA SER A 13 -24.72 5.19 -27.23
C SER A 13 -24.06 5.43 -25.87
N PRO A 14 -24.62 4.90 -24.75
CA PRO A 14 -23.97 4.99 -23.45
C PRO A 14 -22.61 4.29 -23.43
N VAL A 15 -22.39 3.30 -24.32
CA VAL A 15 -21.11 2.61 -24.45
C VAL A 15 -20.02 3.55 -25.00
N LEU A 16 -20.34 4.39 -26.00
CA LEU A 16 -19.39 5.37 -26.52
C LEU A 16 -19.03 6.41 -25.45
N LEU A 17 -20.01 6.89 -24.68
CA LEU A 17 -19.75 7.79 -23.56
C LEU A 17 -18.81 7.14 -22.52
N MET A 18 -19.03 5.87 -22.20
CA MET A 18 -18.17 5.10 -21.29
C MET A 18 -16.74 4.93 -21.84
N ILE A 19 -16.57 4.69 -23.14
CA ILE A 19 -15.26 4.63 -23.81
C ILE A 19 -14.53 5.98 -23.67
N PHE A 20 -15.18 7.09 -24.04
CA PHE A 20 -14.56 8.41 -23.95
C PHE A 20 -14.23 8.80 -22.51
N PHE A 21 -15.15 8.55 -21.57
CA PHE A 21 -14.94 8.84 -20.16
C PHE A 21 -13.79 8.02 -19.57
N SER A 22 -13.75 6.72 -19.82
CA SER A 22 -12.67 5.85 -19.31
C SER A 22 -11.31 6.21 -19.91
N LEU A 23 -11.25 6.52 -21.21
CA LEU A 23 -10.01 7.01 -21.83
C LEU A 23 -9.56 8.34 -21.22
N PHE A 24 -10.45 9.31 -21.11
CA PHE A 24 -10.16 10.61 -20.50
C PHE A 24 -9.65 10.45 -19.07
N MET A 25 -10.35 9.66 -18.24
CA MET A 25 -9.93 9.40 -16.86
C MET A 25 -8.59 8.66 -16.80
N SER A 26 -8.32 7.72 -17.71
CA SER A 26 -7.02 7.05 -17.77
C SER A 26 -5.90 8.05 -18.06
N LEU A 27 -6.06 8.91 -19.07
CA LEU A 27 -5.08 9.96 -19.42
C LEU A 27 -4.88 10.96 -18.27
N PHE A 28 -5.97 11.36 -17.62
CA PHE A 28 -5.92 12.24 -16.45
C PHE A 28 -5.12 11.61 -15.31
N ASN A 29 -5.35 10.33 -14.99
CA ASN A 29 -4.58 9.64 -13.95
C ASN A 29 -3.10 9.41 -14.33
N ILE A 30 -2.80 9.20 -15.62
CA ILE A 30 -1.41 9.13 -16.12
C ILE A 30 -0.67 10.43 -15.82
N PHE A 31 -1.30 11.59 -16.04
CA PHE A 31 -0.69 12.88 -15.74
C PHE A 31 -0.32 13.00 -14.25
N PHE A 32 -1.22 12.65 -13.33
CA PHE A 32 -0.89 12.64 -11.89
C PHE A 32 0.15 11.60 -11.52
N LEU A 33 0.13 10.43 -12.17
CA LEU A 33 1.16 9.41 -11.96
C LEU A 33 2.55 9.92 -12.36
N MET A 34 2.66 10.69 -13.45
CA MET A 34 3.91 11.33 -13.85
C MET A 34 4.38 12.38 -12.84
N GLN A 35 3.45 13.19 -12.30
CA GLN A 35 3.79 14.14 -11.22
C GLN A 35 4.28 13.42 -9.96
N GLU A 36 3.59 12.36 -9.56
CA GLU A 36 3.96 11.51 -8.43
C GLU A 36 5.36 10.93 -8.63
N GLU A 37 5.67 10.42 -9.82
CA GLU A 37 7.00 9.92 -10.19
C GLU A 37 8.10 10.98 -10.05
N ILE A 38 7.86 12.20 -10.54
CA ILE A 38 8.84 13.30 -10.45
C ILE A 38 9.12 13.62 -8.97
N ILE A 39 8.07 13.75 -8.16
CA ILE A 39 8.20 14.10 -6.73
C ILE A 39 8.90 12.99 -5.97
N LEU A 40 8.52 11.72 -6.17
CA LEU A 40 9.17 10.59 -5.52
C LEU A 40 10.66 10.49 -5.89
N ASN A 41 11.01 10.73 -7.14
CA ASN A 41 12.42 10.72 -7.58
C ASN A 41 13.20 11.89 -6.97
N TYR A 42 12.60 13.08 -6.86
CA TYR A 42 13.24 14.22 -6.20
C TYR A 42 13.44 13.95 -4.70
N THR A 43 12.42 13.42 -4.03
CA THR A 43 12.48 13.01 -2.62
C THR A 43 13.56 11.95 -2.39
N LEU A 44 13.66 10.93 -3.25
CA LEU A 44 14.72 9.92 -3.09
C LEU A 44 16.12 10.51 -3.27
N LYS A 45 16.31 11.42 -4.22
CA LYS A 45 17.59 12.12 -4.39
C LYS A 45 17.98 12.96 -3.18
N SER A 46 17.01 13.51 -2.43
CA SER A 46 17.30 14.27 -1.21
C SER A 46 17.59 13.37 0.00
N ILE A 47 17.01 12.16 0.03
CA ILE A 47 17.28 11.15 1.06
C ILE A 47 18.64 10.48 0.82
N ILE A 48 18.95 10.18 -0.44
CA ILE A 48 20.03 9.28 -0.84
C ILE A 48 21.15 10.05 -1.55
N SER A 49 22.25 10.28 -0.85
CA SER A 49 23.40 11.07 -1.33
C SER A 49 24.53 10.18 -1.87
N GLY A 50 24.21 9.31 -2.84
CA GLY A 50 25.15 8.66 -3.77
C GLY A 50 26.24 7.72 -3.23
N LYS A 51 26.62 7.81 -1.95
CA LYS A 51 27.67 6.99 -1.30
C LYS A 51 27.13 5.90 -0.39
N GLU A 52 25.82 5.65 -0.39
CA GLU A 52 25.24 4.60 0.45
C GLU A 52 25.53 3.21 -0.08
N SER A 53 26.14 2.41 0.79
CA SER A 53 26.68 1.10 0.47
C SER A 53 25.72 -0.05 0.73
N SER A 54 24.76 0.07 1.67
CA SER A 54 23.89 -1.04 2.07
C SER A 54 22.40 -0.72 2.02
N ASP A 55 21.57 -1.75 1.87
CA ASP A 55 20.10 -1.61 1.88
C ASP A 55 19.57 -1.22 3.26
N ILE A 56 20.27 -1.60 4.34
CA ILE A 56 19.92 -1.16 5.69
C ILE A 56 20.17 0.35 5.88
N ASP A 57 21.28 0.91 5.38
CA ASP A 57 21.54 2.35 5.45
C ASP A 57 20.45 3.15 4.71
N ARG A 58 20.01 2.63 3.55
CA ARG A 58 18.92 3.21 2.76
C ARG A 58 17.59 3.13 3.49
N LEU A 59 17.28 1.98 4.10
CA LEU A 59 16.08 1.79 4.91
C LEU A 59 16.04 2.80 6.07
N GLU A 60 17.11 2.90 6.85
CA GLU A 60 17.20 3.82 7.99
C GLU A 60 16.98 5.27 7.56
N LYS A 61 17.59 5.70 6.44
CA LYS A 61 17.40 7.05 5.87
C LYS A 61 15.98 7.30 5.42
N VAL A 62 15.35 6.34 4.72
CA VAL A 62 13.96 6.47 4.27
C VAL A 62 13.02 6.58 5.47
N ILE A 63 13.16 5.71 6.48
CA ILE A 63 12.33 5.77 7.69
C ILE A 63 12.52 7.10 8.42
N ALA A 64 13.77 7.53 8.61
CA ALA A 64 14.08 8.79 9.28
C ALA A 64 13.45 9.97 8.53
N PHE A 65 13.55 10.00 7.20
CA PHE A 65 12.90 11.02 6.38
C PHE A 65 11.38 11.01 6.54
N VAL A 66 10.73 9.85 6.35
CA VAL A 66 9.27 9.70 6.45
C VAL A 66 8.77 10.19 7.81
N ASN A 67 9.40 9.74 8.89
CA ASN A 67 9.00 10.12 10.23
C ASN A 67 9.21 11.61 10.53
N ASN A 68 10.27 12.23 10.00
CA ASN A 68 10.55 13.64 10.23
C ASN A 68 9.69 14.59 9.37
N ASN A 69 9.12 14.11 8.26
CA ASN A 69 8.45 14.97 7.27
C ASN A 69 6.93 14.78 7.21
N ILE A 70 6.39 13.73 7.83
CA ILE A 70 4.95 13.48 7.85
C ILE A 70 4.42 13.82 9.24
N PHE A 71 3.45 14.73 9.27
CA PHE A 71 2.74 15.08 10.49
C PHE A 71 1.71 14.00 10.81
N PHE A 72 1.65 13.57 12.07
CA PHE A 72 0.59 12.68 12.52
C PHE A 72 -0.75 13.42 12.47
N HIS A 73 -1.73 12.84 11.79
CA HIS A 73 -3.07 13.40 11.71
C HIS A 73 -4.13 12.30 11.79
N GLU A 74 -5.11 12.46 12.68
CA GLU A 74 -6.24 11.55 12.80
C GLU A 74 -7.25 11.81 11.68
N GLY A 75 -6.99 11.23 10.52
CA GLY A 75 -7.84 11.34 9.33
C GLY A 75 -8.28 9.98 8.80
N GLY A 76 -9.58 9.82 8.58
CA GLY A 76 -10.14 8.62 7.97
C GLY A 76 -9.90 8.59 6.47
N HIS A 77 -8.85 7.90 6.02
CA HIS A 77 -8.67 7.63 4.59
C HIS A 77 -9.41 6.35 4.18
N GLY A 78 -10.24 6.45 3.13
CA GLY A 78 -11.01 5.34 2.56
C GLY A 78 -10.13 4.24 1.94
N PHE A 79 -10.74 3.32 1.17
CA PHE A 79 -10.01 2.21 0.52
C PHE A 79 -8.80 2.71 -0.30
N LEU A 80 -9.01 3.75 -1.11
CA LEU A 80 -7.94 4.48 -1.77
C LEU A 80 -7.44 5.56 -0.80
N ARG A 81 -6.42 5.22 -0.01
CA ARG A 81 -5.77 6.21 0.88
C ARG A 81 -5.16 7.37 0.10
N ALA A 82 -4.78 8.42 0.83
CA ALA A 82 -4.05 9.57 0.29
C ALA A 82 -2.87 9.11 -0.58
N ASN A 83 -2.65 9.84 -1.68
CA ASN A 83 -1.55 9.53 -2.56
C ASN A 83 -0.20 9.94 -1.92
N PRO A 84 0.93 9.36 -2.36
CA PRO A 84 2.25 9.70 -1.83
C PRO A 84 2.58 11.21 -1.80
N MET A 85 2.11 12.00 -2.77
CA MET A 85 2.34 13.45 -2.79
C MET A 85 1.51 14.18 -1.72
N GLU A 86 0.27 13.73 -1.50
CA GLU A 86 -0.61 14.27 -0.45
C GLU A 86 -0.04 13.99 0.94
N ILE A 87 0.50 12.79 1.17
CA ILE A 87 1.09 12.39 2.47
C ILE A 87 2.30 13.26 2.81
N LEU A 88 3.09 13.67 1.81
CA LEU A 88 4.22 14.58 2.00
C LEU A 88 3.79 16.04 2.22
N ASN A 89 2.50 16.36 2.09
CA ASN A 89 1.99 17.68 2.42
C ASN A 89 1.80 17.80 3.94
N PRO A 90 2.48 18.74 4.62
CA PRO A 90 2.44 18.86 6.07
C PRO A 90 1.04 19.22 6.61
N ARG A 91 0.12 19.70 5.75
CA ARG A 91 -1.26 20.02 6.14
C ARG A 91 -2.21 18.82 6.12
N ILE A 92 -1.86 17.75 5.42
CA ILE A 92 -2.69 16.54 5.32
C ILE A 92 -2.25 15.54 6.38
N GLY A 93 -0.94 15.33 6.49
CA GLY A 93 -0.38 14.36 7.42
C GLY A 93 -0.85 12.93 7.13
N GLY A 94 -0.81 12.07 8.14
CA GLY A 94 -1.36 10.72 8.04
C GLY A 94 -1.24 9.91 9.34
N GLN A 95 -1.76 8.69 9.33
CA GLN A 95 -1.62 7.72 10.41
C GLN A 95 -0.58 6.64 10.05
N CYS A 96 -0.42 5.63 10.91
CA CYS A 96 0.46 4.48 10.69
C CYS A 96 0.38 3.86 9.28
N GLY A 97 -0.81 3.92 8.70
CA GLY A 97 -1.10 3.47 7.34
C GLY A 97 -0.42 4.27 6.23
N GLU A 98 -0.40 5.59 6.35
CA GLU A 98 0.21 6.52 5.40
C GLU A 98 1.73 6.49 5.51
N PHE A 99 2.27 6.44 6.74
CA PHE A 99 3.70 6.25 7.01
C PHE A 99 4.21 4.94 6.42
N SER A 100 3.49 3.84 6.62
CA SER A 100 3.81 2.54 6.02
C SER A 100 3.79 2.59 4.49
N ARG A 101 2.75 3.19 3.91
CA ARG A 101 2.55 3.29 2.45
C ARG A 101 3.69 4.04 1.76
N ILE A 102 3.97 5.27 2.18
CA ILE A 102 5.01 6.09 1.54
C ILE A 102 6.39 5.44 1.71
N THR A 103 6.66 4.81 2.85
CA THR A 103 7.90 4.05 3.06
C THR A 103 8.03 2.90 2.06
N ILE A 104 6.98 2.09 1.88
CA ILE A 104 6.96 1.01 0.88
C ILE A 104 7.19 1.55 -0.52
N VAL A 105 6.54 2.65 -0.90
CA VAL A 105 6.70 3.25 -2.22
C VAL A 105 8.14 3.69 -2.45
N LEU A 106 8.76 4.40 -1.49
CA LEU A 106 10.14 4.85 -1.58
C LEU A 106 11.12 3.67 -1.64
N LEU A 107 10.97 2.66 -0.78
CA LEU A 107 11.82 1.45 -0.78
C LEU A 107 11.73 0.67 -2.10
N ASN A 108 10.53 0.50 -2.65
CA ASN A 108 10.36 -0.18 -3.94
C ASN A 108 11.04 0.56 -5.09
N LYS A 109 11.08 1.90 -5.08
CA LYS A 109 11.86 2.66 -6.07
C LYS A 109 13.37 2.46 -5.92
N LEU A 110 13.84 2.11 -4.73
CA LEU A 110 15.21 1.69 -4.46
C LEU A 110 15.43 0.20 -4.73
N LYS A 111 14.42 -0.50 -5.28
CA LYS A 111 14.42 -1.94 -5.53
C LYS A 111 14.57 -2.78 -4.26
N ILE A 112 14.20 -2.23 -3.11
CA ILE A 112 14.11 -2.95 -1.84
C ILE A 112 12.66 -3.43 -1.68
N PRO A 113 12.39 -4.74 -1.74
CA PRO A 113 11.04 -5.27 -1.60
C PRO A 113 10.46 -4.93 -0.22
N ALA A 114 9.23 -4.44 -0.19
CA ALA A 114 8.51 -4.14 1.04
C ALA A 114 7.00 -4.30 0.87
N HIS A 115 6.30 -4.70 1.93
CA HIS A 115 4.84 -4.78 1.97
C HIS A 115 4.26 -4.43 3.34
N ARG A 116 2.97 -4.10 3.38
CA ARG A 116 2.27 -3.76 4.63
C ARG A 116 1.96 -5.00 5.45
N VAL A 117 2.01 -4.84 6.76
CA VAL A 117 1.47 -5.78 7.74
C VAL A 117 0.45 -5.05 8.60
N TYR A 118 -0.79 -5.53 8.58
CA TYR A 118 -1.86 -5.03 9.45
C TYR A 118 -1.81 -5.78 10.76
N LEU A 119 -1.78 -5.05 11.86
CA LEU A 119 -1.83 -5.57 13.22
C LEU A 119 -3.24 -5.38 13.76
N PHE A 120 -3.82 -6.46 14.26
CA PHE A 120 -5.21 -6.53 14.65
C PHE A 120 -5.40 -6.78 16.15
N GLU A 121 -6.45 -6.18 16.68
CA GLU A 121 -6.90 -6.37 18.05
C GLU A 121 -8.39 -6.72 18.08
N HIS A 122 -8.82 -7.28 19.21
CA HIS A 122 -10.23 -7.50 19.48
C HIS A 122 -10.77 -6.31 20.28
N ASP A 123 -11.91 -5.77 19.86
CA ASP A 123 -12.64 -4.80 20.69
C ASP A 123 -13.30 -5.51 21.89
N LYS A 124 -14.01 -4.72 22.73
CA LYS A 124 -14.71 -5.23 23.91
C LYS A 124 -15.78 -6.28 23.58
N ASP A 125 -16.30 -6.27 22.35
CA ASP A 125 -17.31 -7.19 21.84
C ASP A 125 -16.70 -8.40 21.10
N GLY A 126 -15.36 -8.49 21.10
CA GLY A 126 -14.61 -9.57 20.43
C GLY A 126 -14.45 -9.37 18.91
N ASN A 127 -14.86 -8.24 18.34
CA ASN A 127 -14.68 -8.00 16.90
C ASN A 127 -13.24 -7.61 16.60
N LEU A 128 -12.71 -8.20 15.52
CA LEU A 128 -11.36 -7.90 15.05
C LEU A 128 -11.33 -6.54 14.32
N PHE A 129 -10.49 -5.61 14.78
CA PHE A 129 -10.19 -4.35 14.11
C PHE A 129 -8.68 -4.16 13.94
N SER A 130 -8.24 -3.48 12.88
CA SER A 130 -6.82 -3.15 12.70
C SER A 130 -6.51 -1.93 13.56
N ASN A 131 -5.66 -2.12 14.58
CA ASN A 131 -5.22 -1.04 15.46
C ASN A 131 -3.98 -0.32 14.90
N HIS A 132 -3.10 -1.06 14.23
CA HIS A 132 -1.84 -0.52 13.74
C HIS A 132 -1.43 -1.11 12.40
N VAL A 133 -0.56 -0.39 11.67
CA VAL A 133 0.02 -0.84 10.40
C VAL A 133 1.51 -0.61 10.44
N VAL A 134 2.25 -1.67 10.17
CA VAL A 134 3.71 -1.68 10.04
C VAL A 134 4.08 -2.22 8.65
N ILE A 135 5.37 -2.38 8.38
CA ILE A 135 5.84 -2.94 7.11
C ILE A 135 6.82 -4.08 7.37
N GLU A 136 6.92 -4.97 6.39
CA GLU A 136 8.04 -5.91 6.26
C GLU A 136 8.91 -5.46 5.09
N VAL A 137 10.22 -5.53 5.27
CA VAL A 137 11.22 -5.12 4.28
C VAL A 137 12.22 -6.25 4.07
N PHE A 138 12.49 -6.60 2.82
CA PHE A 138 13.44 -7.68 2.50
C PHE A 138 14.88 -7.13 2.47
N ILE A 139 15.69 -7.54 3.45
CA ILE A 139 17.09 -7.11 3.62
C ILE A 139 17.94 -8.35 3.87
N ASP A 140 19.07 -8.45 3.17
CA ASP A 140 20.07 -9.52 3.35
C ASP A 140 19.50 -10.95 3.30
N GLY A 141 18.44 -11.16 2.53
CA GLY A 141 17.80 -12.49 2.36
C GLY A 141 16.65 -12.78 3.32
N ASP A 142 16.33 -11.87 4.24
CA ASP A 142 15.29 -12.04 5.24
C ASP A 142 14.25 -10.90 5.23
N TRP A 143 13.03 -11.21 5.64
CA TRP A 143 11.98 -10.20 5.84
C TRP A 143 12.11 -9.61 7.24
N VAL A 144 12.26 -8.30 7.33
CA VAL A 144 12.47 -7.57 8.58
C VAL A 144 11.24 -6.73 8.88
N LEU A 145 10.69 -6.89 10.09
CA LEU A 145 9.60 -6.02 10.54
C LEU A 145 10.14 -4.62 10.83
N VAL A 146 9.42 -3.60 10.39
CA VAL A 146 9.80 -2.20 10.49
C VAL A 146 8.56 -1.36 10.78
N ASP A 147 8.68 -0.41 11.70
CA ASP A 147 7.66 0.58 11.99
C ASP A 147 8.16 1.99 11.63
N PRO A 148 7.76 2.53 10.46
CA PRO A 148 8.20 3.84 10.04
C PRO A 148 7.61 4.98 10.88
N MET A 149 6.46 4.76 11.54
CA MET A 149 5.82 5.77 12.37
C MET A 149 6.60 6.01 13.67
N TYR A 150 7.31 4.99 14.16
CA TYR A 150 8.13 5.09 15.38
C TYR A 150 9.63 5.07 15.13
N LYS A 151 10.08 5.10 13.86
CA LYS A 151 11.49 4.92 13.47
C LYS A 151 12.11 3.63 14.02
N MET A 152 11.36 2.52 13.97
CA MET A 152 11.82 1.24 14.54
C MET A 152 12.09 0.19 13.48
N ILE A 153 13.19 -0.56 13.66
CA ILE A 153 13.50 -1.80 12.95
C ILE A 153 13.63 -2.89 14.01
N PHE A 154 12.92 -4.00 13.84
CA PHE A 154 12.86 -5.06 14.85
C PHE A 154 14.00 -6.07 14.65
N TYR A 155 14.71 -6.41 15.73
CA TYR A 155 15.80 -7.40 15.72
C TYR A 155 15.80 -8.25 17.00
N ASP A 156 16.17 -9.52 16.90
CA ASP A 156 16.35 -10.36 18.08
C ASP A 156 17.59 -9.92 18.86
N ARG A 157 17.39 -9.45 20.09
CA ARG A 157 18.46 -8.96 20.98
C ARG A 157 19.47 -10.05 21.34
N LYS A 158 19.07 -11.32 21.42
CA LYS A 158 19.98 -12.42 21.81
C LYS A 158 20.93 -12.77 20.68
N THR A 159 20.45 -12.73 19.45
CA THR A 159 21.22 -13.16 18.27
C THR A 159 21.78 -11.98 17.47
N GLY A 160 21.30 -10.76 17.73
CA GLY A 160 21.61 -9.56 16.94
C GLY A 160 21.04 -9.60 15.52
N ARG A 161 20.26 -10.62 15.17
CA ARG A 161 19.70 -10.82 13.82
C ARG A 161 18.40 -10.05 13.67
N PHE A 162 18.10 -9.60 12.45
CA PHE A 162 16.80 -9.01 12.16
C PHE A 162 15.67 -9.98 12.50
N PHE A 163 14.58 -9.42 13.01
CA PHE A 163 13.42 -10.23 13.34
C PHE A 163 12.74 -10.66 12.05
N ASN A 164 12.85 -11.95 11.74
CA ASN A 164 12.14 -12.56 10.64
C ASN A 164 10.69 -12.82 11.06
N SER A 165 9.83 -11.89 10.69
CA SER A 165 8.42 -11.84 11.03
C SER A 165 7.55 -12.76 10.18
N ARG A 166 8.17 -13.64 9.37
CA ARG A 166 7.52 -14.64 8.52
C ARG A 166 6.17 -15.06 9.10
N VAL A 167 5.12 -14.49 8.50
CA VAL A 167 3.72 -14.53 8.94
C VAL A 167 3.19 -15.97 9.06
N ASP A 168 3.91 -16.93 8.47
CA ASP A 168 3.65 -18.37 8.50
C ASP A 168 4.00 -19.07 9.82
N ASP A 169 4.68 -18.42 10.77
CA ASP A 169 4.92 -18.97 12.11
C ASP A 169 4.40 -18.05 13.23
N PRO A 170 3.10 -18.15 13.59
CA PRO A 170 2.52 -17.42 14.73
C PRO A 170 3.21 -17.74 16.07
N GLY A 171 3.87 -18.90 16.18
CA GLY A 171 4.61 -19.30 17.37
C GLY A 171 5.86 -18.45 17.60
N ARG A 172 6.56 -18.06 16.53
CA ARG A 172 7.71 -17.15 16.59
C ARG A 172 7.37 -15.76 17.10
N TYR A 173 6.19 -15.25 16.76
CA TYR A 173 5.71 -13.98 17.33
C TYR A 173 5.47 -14.08 18.83
N ARG A 174 4.94 -15.21 19.32
CA ARG A 174 4.75 -15.45 20.77
C ARG A 174 6.10 -15.47 21.49
N GLU A 175 7.07 -16.21 20.98
CA GLU A 175 8.43 -16.23 21.54
C GLU A 175 9.11 -14.85 21.48
N PHE A 176 8.82 -14.05 20.46
CA PHE A 176 9.40 -12.72 20.29
C PHE A 176 8.82 -11.70 21.26
N ILE A 177 7.48 -11.63 21.39
CA ILE A 177 6.81 -10.75 22.37
C ILE A 177 7.26 -11.10 23.80
N ASP A 178 7.32 -12.39 24.12
CA ASP A 178 7.71 -12.86 25.46
C ASP A 178 9.21 -12.63 25.76
N ARG A 179 10.02 -12.32 24.74
CA ARG A 179 11.48 -12.05 24.86
C ARG A 179 11.86 -10.56 24.73
N PHE A 180 10.89 -9.65 24.64
CA PHE A 180 11.15 -8.24 24.36
C PHE A 180 10.84 -7.29 25.53
N PRO A 181 11.86 -6.59 26.07
CA PRO A 181 11.80 -5.17 26.31
C PRO A 181 12.27 -4.45 25.03
N GLY A 182 11.42 -3.66 24.39
CA GLY A 182 11.70 -2.92 23.15
C GLY A 182 13.06 -2.23 23.10
N ILE A 183 13.81 -2.36 22.00
CA ILE A 183 14.90 -1.44 21.67
C ILE A 183 14.52 -0.69 20.41
N SER A 184 14.12 0.58 20.60
CA SER A 184 14.10 1.63 19.58
C SER A 184 15.48 1.72 18.93
N LEU A 185 15.53 1.99 17.62
CA LEU A 185 16.77 2.45 17.00
C LEU A 185 17.12 3.84 17.54
N ASN A 186 17.79 3.89 18.70
CA ASN A 186 18.72 4.97 19.01
C ASN A 186 20.05 4.78 18.24
N ARG A 187 20.00 4.31 16.99
CA ARG A 187 21.10 4.49 16.02
C ARG A 187 20.92 5.74 15.16
N CYS A 188 19.69 6.22 15.01
CA CYS A 188 19.44 7.55 14.49
C CYS A 188 19.59 8.51 15.67
N ASN A 189 20.54 9.45 15.62
CA ASN A 189 20.72 10.56 16.56
C ASN A 189 19.50 11.50 16.60
N ALA A 190 18.31 10.98 16.88
CA ALA A 190 17.12 11.79 17.09
C ALA A 190 17.27 12.47 18.46
N PRO A 191 17.17 13.81 18.54
CA PRO A 191 17.24 14.51 19.81
C PRO A 191 16.21 13.93 20.78
N ASN A 192 16.62 13.72 22.03
CA ASN A 192 15.95 13.04 23.13
C ASN A 192 14.53 13.52 23.51
N SER A 193 13.86 14.35 22.71
CA SER A 193 12.63 15.04 23.09
C SER A 193 11.33 14.30 22.78
N PHE A 194 11.33 13.20 22.01
CA PHE A 194 10.11 12.42 21.72
C PHE A 194 10.39 10.92 21.56
N ILE A 195 10.92 10.26 22.61
CA ILE A 195 10.78 8.80 22.71
C ILE A 195 9.34 8.54 23.17
N TYR A 196 8.39 8.50 22.23
CA TYR A 196 7.15 7.80 22.51
C TYR A 196 7.54 6.35 22.80
N SER A 197 7.36 5.92 24.04
CA SER A 197 7.41 4.50 24.38
C SER A 197 6.53 3.76 23.38
N TYR A 198 7.12 2.86 22.61
CA TYR A 198 6.35 2.04 21.67
C TYR A 198 5.21 1.40 22.46
N PRO A 199 3.93 1.59 22.07
CA PRO A 199 2.81 1.18 22.90
C PRO A 199 2.59 -0.32 22.78
N ILE A 200 3.53 -1.11 23.29
CA ILE A 200 3.58 -2.57 23.13
C ILE A 200 2.36 -3.24 23.77
N ASP A 201 1.81 -2.64 24.81
CA ASP A 201 0.57 -3.08 25.48
C ASP A 201 -0.67 -2.91 24.59
N TYR A 202 -0.60 -2.06 23.57
CA TYR A 202 -1.68 -1.76 22.63
C TYR A 202 -1.38 -2.21 21.19
N ILE A 203 -0.24 -2.84 20.93
CA ILE A 203 0.12 -3.30 19.59
C ILE A 203 0.30 -4.81 19.65
N ASN A 204 -0.80 -5.52 19.40
CA ASN A 204 -0.78 -6.97 19.30
C ASN A 204 -0.15 -7.45 17.98
N LEU A 205 1.10 -7.92 18.05
CA LEU A 205 1.81 -8.50 16.90
C LEU A 205 1.32 -9.93 16.52
N ARG A 206 0.56 -10.60 17.40
CA ARG A 206 0.14 -12.01 17.19
C ARG A 206 -0.92 -12.15 16.10
N ASN A 207 -1.81 -11.18 16.01
CA ASN A 207 -2.89 -11.19 15.05
C ASN A 207 -2.52 -10.25 13.91
N ASN A 208 -1.84 -10.78 12.90
CA ASN A 208 -1.43 -10.01 11.75
C ASN A 208 -1.99 -10.56 10.42
N SER A 209 -2.03 -9.71 9.41
CA SER A 209 -2.36 -10.10 8.04
C SER A 209 -1.76 -9.12 7.05
N LEU A 210 -1.43 -9.59 5.86
CA LEU A 210 -0.95 -8.72 4.77
C LEU A 210 -2.09 -7.96 4.07
N ILE A 211 -3.36 -8.37 4.29
CA ILE A 211 -4.55 -7.71 3.73
C ILE A 211 -5.60 -7.45 4.82
N TYR A 212 -6.03 -6.18 4.92
CA TYR A 212 -7.25 -5.85 5.66
C TYR A 212 -8.50 -5.99 4.77
N TRP A 213 -9.01 -7.21 4.68
CA TRP A 213 -10.13 -7.58 3.79
C TRP A 213 -11.39 -6.70 3.95
N LYS A 214 -11.69 -6.19 5.15
CA LYS A 214 -12.85 -5.31 5.38
C LYS A 214 -12.76 -3.99 4.61
N ARG A 215 -11.54 -3.51 4.31
CA ARG A 215 -11.32 -2.27 3.56
C ARG A 215 -11.33 -2.47 2.04
N VAL A 216 -11.19 -3.70 1.56
CA VAL A 216 -11.17 -4.00 0.13
C VAL A 216 -12.61 -4.09 -0.40
N PRO A 217 -12.97 -3.45 -1.53
CA PRO A 217 -14.27 -3.64 -2.16
C PRO A 217 -14.53 -5.12 -2.46
N ALA A 218 -15.71 -5.62 -2.05
CA ALA A 218 -16.04 -7.05 -2.06
C ALA A 218 -15.06 -7.96 -1.28
N GLY A 219 -14.27 -7.39 -0.36
CA GLY A 219 -13.21 -8.11 0.34
C GLY A 219 -13.70 -9.27 1.20
N SER A 220 -14.90 -9.20 1.80
CA SER A 220 -15.49 -10.34 2.51
C SER A 220 -15.78 -11.52 1.58
N PHE A 221 -16.28 -11.25 0.37
CA PHE A 221 -16.51 -12.27 -0.66
C PHE A 221 -15.18 -12.85 -1.14
N LEU A 222 -14.21 -11.99 -1.48
CA LEU A 222 -12.87 -12.42 -1.89
C LEU A 222 -12.19 -13.27 -0.80
N LYS A 223 -12.22 -12.84 0.46
CA LYS A 223 -11.66 -13.59 1.59
C LYS A 223 -12.30 -14.97 1.71
N LYS A 224 -13.62 -15.08 1.58
CA LYS A 224 -14.34 -16.36 1.61
C LYS A 224 -13.89 -17.27 0.46
N THR A 225 -13.88 -16.76 -0.76
CA THR A 225 -13.43 -17.49 -1.96
C THR A 225 -11.98 -17.95 -1.84
N PHE A 226 -11.07 -17.07 -1.43
CA PHE A 226 -9.67 -17.41 -1.18
C PHE A 226 -9.50 -18.43 -0.06
N SER A 227 -10.30 -18.35 1.01
CA SER A 227 -10.24 -19.32 2.10
C SER A 227 -10.69 -20.72 1.68
N ILE A 228 -11.60 -20.82 0.70
CA ILE A 228 -12.03 -22.10 0.12
C ILE A 228 -10.93 -22.66 -0.79
N LEU A 229 -10.38 -21.82 -1.67
CA LEU A 229 -9.38 -22.26 -2.67
C LEU A 229 -7.98 -22.48 -2.06
N PHE A 230 -7.60 -21.69 -1.07
CA PHE A 230 -6.25 -21.64 -0.48
C PHE A 230 -6.30 -21.53 1.06
N PRO A 231 -6.87 -22.53 1.77
CA PRO A 231 -7.14 -22.44 3.21
C PRO A 231 -5.91 -22.16 4.07
N LYS A 232 -4.73 -22.64 3.64
CA LYS A 232 -3.45 -22.44 4.35
C LYS A 232 -2.76 -21.11 4.04
N ARG A 233 -3.18 -20.37 3.01
CA ARG A 233 -2.49 -19.15 2.52
C ARG A 233 -3.33 -17.88 2.59
N LYS A 234 -4.45 -17.91 3.30
CA LYS A 234 -5.40 -16.78 3.36
C LYS A 234 -4.78 -15.49 3.93
N ASN A 235 -3.70 -15.60 4.71
CA ASN A 235 -3.01 -14.47 5.32
C ASN A 235 -1.72 -14.08 4.58
N ASP A 236 -1.24 -14.91 3.64
CA ASP A 236 0.04 -14.73 2.94
C ASP A 236 -0.12 -13.88 1.67
N ILE A 237 -1.36 -13.54 1.31
CA ILE A 237 -1.64 -12.73 0.14
C ILE A 237 -1.40 -11.28 0.56
N SER A 238 -0.38 -10.65 -0.01
CA SER A 238 -0.16 -9.21 0.09
C SER A 238 -0.90 -8.47 -1.02
N LEU A 239 -1.27 -7.21 -0.76
CA LEU A 239 -1.67 -6.33 -1.86
C LEU A 239 -0.45 -6.06 -2.73
N PRO A 240 -0.60 -6.08 -4.06
CA PRO A 240 0.49 -5.73 -4.94
C PRO A 240 0.86 -4.25 -4.74
N VAL A 241 2.15 -3.94 -4.85
CA VAL A 241 2.70 -2.58 -4.59
C VAL A 241 1.99 -1.50 -5.40
N PHE A 242 1.45 -1.80 -6.58
CA PHE A 242 0.69 -0.79 -7.33
C PHE A 242 -0.58 -0.29 -6.62
N MET A 243 -1.16 -1.06 -5.69
CA MET A 243 -2.26 -0.59 -4.84
C MET A 243 -1.79 0.41 -3.77
N GLU A 244 -0.49 0.48 -3.51
CA GLU A 244 0.19 1.54 -2.76
C GLU A 244 0.30 2.85 -3.55
N ARG A 245 -0.22 2.91 -4.78
CA ARG A 245 -0.21 4.13 -5.62
C ARG A 245 -1.58 4.38 -6.24
N PRO A 246 -2.41 5.32 -5.73
CA PRO A 246 -3.82 5.40 -6.12
C PRO A 246 -3.99 5.75 -7.59
N TYR A 247 -3.14 6.64 -8.13
CA TYR A 247 -3.18 7.02 -9.54
C TYR A 247 -2.78 5.87 -10.47
N PHE A 248 -1.83 5.03 -10.05
CA PHE A 248 -1.49 3.81 -10.81
C PHE A 248 -2.69 2.87 -10.85
N PHE A 249 -3.28 2.55 -9.69
CA PHE A 249 -4.46 1.70 -9.61
C PHE A 249 -5.63 2.25 -10.46
N LYS A 250 -5.94 3.54 -10.34
CA LYS A 250 -6.99 4.20 -11.13
C LYS A 250 -6.69 4.11 -12.63
N THR A 251 -5.44 4.33 -13.04
CA THR A 251 -5.02 4.19 -14.45
C THR A 251 -5.31 2.79 -14.97
N CYS A 252 -4.87 1.74 -14.26
CA CYS A 252 -5.15 0.36 -14.65
C CYS A 252 -6.65 0.06 -14.71
N PHE A 253 -7.41 0.55 -13.73
CA PHE A 253 -8.87 0.35 -13.68
C PHE A 253 -9.58 1.02 -14.88
N TYR A 254 -9.27 2.28 -15.18
CA TYR A 254 -9.89 2.98 -16.30
C TYR A 254 -9.43 2.45 -17.66
N LEU A 255 -8.18 2.01 -17.78
CA LEU A 255 -7.70 1.33 -18.99
C LEU A 255 -8.45 0.01 -19.22
N PHE A 256 -8.67 -0.78 -18.15
CA PHE A 256 -9.49 -1.99 -18.23
C PHE A 256 -10.92 -1.67 -18.68
N LEU A 257 -11.57 -0.67 -18.08
CA LEU A 257 -12.91 -0.23 -18.49
C LEU A 257 -12.94 0.22 -19.95
N PHE A 258 -11.94 0.96 -20.41
CA PHE A 258 -11.81 1.40 -21.79
C PHE A 258 -11.74 0.21 -22.75
N LEU A 259 -10.87 -0.76 -22.48
CA LEU A 259 -10.71 -1.96 -23.31
C LEU A 259 -11.98 -2.81 -23.34
N PHE A 260 -12.59 -3.03 -22.17
CA PHE A 260 -13.82 -3.79 -22.04
C PHE A 260 -14.98 -3.15 -22.81
N SER A 261 -15.18 -1.84 -22.62
CA SER A 261 -16.23 -1.08 -23.31
C SER A 261 -16.02 -1.05 -24.82
N SER A 262 -14.76 -0.93 -25.26
CA SER A 262 -14.39 -0.98 -26.67
C SER A 262 -14.71 -2.35 -27.28
N GLY A 263 -14.44 -3.43 -26.55
CA GLY A 263 -14.83 -4.80 -26.96
C GLY A 263 -16.33 -4.93 -27.18
N ILE A 264 -17.15 -4.48 -26.23
CA ILE A 264 -18.62 -4.47 -26.35
C ILE A 264 -19.07 -3.66 -27.56
N PHE A 265 -18.50 -2.46 -27.75
CA PHE A 265 -18.84 -1.60 -28.87
C PHE A 265 -18.51 -2.27 -30.22
N LEU A 266 -17.33 -2.88 -30.35
CA LEU A 266 -16.94 -3.60 -31.55
C LEU A 266 -17.87 -4.79 -31.84
N GLU A 267 -18.30 -5.51 -30.81
CA GLU A 267 -19.28 -6.59 -30.96
C GLU A 267 -20.64 -6.07 -31.46
N MET A 268 -21.13 -4.95 -30.91
CA MET A 268 -22.36 -4.30 -31.38
C MET A 268 -22.26 -3.85 -32.84
N VAL A 269 -21.13 -3.26 -33.23
CA VAL A 269 -20.88 -2.86 -34.62
C VAL A 269 -20.82 -4.08 -35.53
N SER A 270 -20.17 -5.16 -35.11
CA SER A 270 -20.09 -6.41 -35.88
C SER A 270 -21.46 -7.06 -36.09
N LYS A 271 -22.29 -7.13 -35.04
CA LYS A 271 -23.66 -7.67 -35.14
C LYS A 271 -24.57 -6.82 -36.02
N SER A 272 -24.45 -5.49 -35.96
CA SER A 272 -25.27 -4.62 -36.81
C SER A 272 -24.97 -4.78 -38.31
N LYS A 273 -23.75 -5.15 -38.69
CA LYS A 273 -23.40 -5.44 -40.10
C LYS A 273 -23.98 -6.75 -40.63
N LYS A 274 -24.32 -7.73 -39.78
CA LYS A 274 -24.86 -9.04 -40.20
C LYS A 274 -26.37 -9.03 -40.46
N VAL A 275 -27.05 -7.96 -40.05
CA VAL A 275 -28.52 -7.81 -40.20
C VAL A 275 -28.86 -7.12 -41.54
N PHE A 276 -27.86 -6.68 -42.30
CA PHE A 276 -27.97 -6.08 -43.63
C PHE A 276 -27.23 -6.94 -44.65
#